data_AF-A0A7K4HF18-F1
#
_entry.id   AF-A0A7K4HF18-F1
#
_cell.length_a   1.000
_cell.length_b   1.000
_cell.length_c   1.000
_cell.angle_alpha   90.00
_cell.angle_beta   90.00
_cell.angle_gamma   90.00
#
_symmetry.space_group_name_H-M   'P 1'
#
loop_
_entity.id
_entity.type
_entity.pdbx_description
1 polymer ?
#
loop_
_entity_poly.entity_id
_entity_poly.type
_entity_poly.pdbx_seq_one_letter_code
_entity_poly.pdbx_strand_id
1 'polypeptide(L)'
;MVNWEQIGEQALQYWEEFMNWFLSIPIYAQVLFIIGALAVLVLAVIIVYYVLKGTAYLIYYILKGTFLLVKGIFVGIYKLFEELYYAISGKPKPIKVPSDKKCCEQPEPPQQSYEEREIIAPSRKEIQIVLPDAVYCSECGSQYTERMLEQLKQNGITYCVFCGKGYKSTKAEAY
;
A
#
# COMPACT_ATOMS: atom_id res chain seq x y z
N MET A 1 -0.18 44.03 -20.93
CA MET A 1 -0.61 43.09 -21.99
C MET A 1 0.65 42.49 -22.59
N VAL A 2 0.77 41.17 -22.63
CA VAL A 2 1.93 40.49 -23.25
C VAL A 2 1.76 40.63 -24.77
N ASN A 3 2.74 41.23 -25.45
CA ASN A 3 2.73 41.39 -26.89
C ASN A 3 3.25 40.10 -27.55
N TRP A 4 2.34 39.21 -27.87
CA TRP A 4 2.63 37.90 -28.48
C TRP A 4 3.32 38.01 -29.84
N GLU A 5 3.03 39.07 -30.62
CA GLU A 5 3.66 39.30 -31.92
C GLU A 5 5.16 39.54 -31.78
N GLN A 6 5.57 40.36 -30.80
CA GLN A 6 6.97 40.68 -30.55
C GLN A 6 7.77 39.45 -30.07
N ILE A 7 7.14 38.57 -29.28
CA ILE A 7 7.77 37.31 -28.84
C ILE A 7 7.91 36.35 -30.02
N GLY A 8 6.90 36.28 -30.90
CA GLY A 8 6.94 35.45 -32.10
C GLY A 8 8.06 35.85 -33.05
N GLU A 9 8.22 37.15 -33.31
CA GLU A 9 9.30 37.66 -34.17
C GLU A 9 10.69 37.38 -33.58
N GLN A 10 10.87 37.58 -32.27
CA GLN A 10 12.13 37.24 -31.60
C GLN A 10 12.41 35.73 -31.68
N ALA A 11 11.42 34.89 -31.43
CA ALA A 11 11.58 33.44 -31.50
C ALA A 11 11.94 32.98 -32.93
N LEU A 12 11.36 33.59 -33.96
CA LEU A 12 11.69 33.32 -35.35
C LEU A 12 13.14 33.71 -35.68
N GLN A 13 13.59 34.89 -35.25
CA GLN A 13 14.99 35.31 -35.45
C GLN A 13 15.98 34.33 -34.80
N TYR A 14 15.73 33.93 -33.55
CA TYR A 14 16.56 32.93 -32.87
C TYR A 14 16.51 31.57 -33.55
N TRP A 15 15.34 31.18 -34.07
CA TRP A 15 15.17 29.93 -34.79
C TRP A 15 15.96 29.92 -36.10
N GLU A 16 15.93 31.00 -36.87
CA GLU A 16 16.71 31.13 -38.10
C GLU A 16 18.22 31.06 -37.83
N GLU A 17 18.71 31.79 -36.83
CA GLU A 17 20.13 31.75 -36.43
C GLU A 17 20.54 30.35 -35.96
N PHE A 18 19.69 29.70 -35.17
CA PHE A 18 19.89 28.31 -34.74
C PHE A 18 19.93 27.35 -35.93
N MET A 19 19.00 27.47 -36.87
CA MET A 19 18.94 26.60 -38.06
C MET A 19 20.18 26.79 -38.94
N ASN A 20 20.65 28.02 -39.12
CA ASN A 20 21.88 28.29 -39.87
C ASN A 20 23.11 27.66 -39.19
N TRP A 21 23.22 27.82 -37.87
CA TRP A 21 24.28 27.17 -37.10
C TRP A 21 24.18 25.64 -37.18
N PHE A 22 22.99 25.07 -36.99
CA PHE A 22 22.76 23.63 -37.02
C PHE A 22 23.10 23.03 -38.40
N LEU A 23 22.69 23.71 -39.48
CA LEU A 23 22.98 23.29 -40.85
C LEU A 23 24.46 23.43 -41.23
N SER A 24 25.23 24.29 -40.55
CA SER A 24 26.67 24.43 -40.76
C SER A 24 27.51 23.26 -40.20
N ILE A 25 26.93 22.45 -39.32
CA ILE A 25 27.58 21.29 -38.68
C ILE A 25 27.55 20.08 -39.64
N PRO A 26 28.57 19.21 -39.64
CA PRO A 26 28.55 17.99 -40.45
C PRO A 26 27.39 17.04 -40.10
N ILE A 27 26.91 16.29 -41.10
CA ILE A 27 25.70 15.46 -41.04
C ILE A 27 25.71 14.48 -39.86
N TYR A 28 26.84 13.85 -39.55
CA TYR A 28 26.93 12.89 -38.44
C TYR A 28 26.65 13.55 -37.07
N ALA A 29 27.11 14.79 -36.88
CA ALA A 29 26.92 15.53 -35.64
C ALA A 29 25.49 16.08 -35.54
N GLN A 30 24.87 16.47 -36.65
CA GLN A 30 23.43 16.80 -36.68
C GLN A 30 22.56 15.62 -36.22
N VAL A 31 22.81 14.42 -36.76
CA VAL A 31 22.07 13.21 -36.38
C VAL A 31 22.27 12.88 -34.90
N LEU A 32 23.51 12.95 -34.40
CA LEU A 32 23.79 12.73 -32.97
C LEU A 32 23.10 13.76 -32.08
N PHE A 33 23.06 15.03 -32.49
CA PHE A 33 22.38 16.09 -31.74
C PHE A 33 20.88 15.84 -31.66
N ILE A 34 20.22 15.45 -32.76
CA ILE A 34 18.79 15.12 -32.77
C ILE A 34 18.50 13.94 -31.85
N ILE A 35 19.30 12.87 -31.94
CA ILE A 35 19.15 11.69 -31.06
C ILE A 35 19.35 12.10 -29.59
N GLY A 36 20.35 12.93 -29.30
CA GLY A 36 20.61 13.45 -27.96
C GLY A 36 19.45 14.28 -27.42
N ALA A 37 18.90 15.19 -28.24
CA ALA A 37 17.75 16.01 -27.86
C ALA A 37 16.51 15.14 -27.56
N LEU A 38 16.24 14.13 -28.39
CA LEU A 38 15.16 13.16 -28.16
C LEU A 38 15.37 12.36 -26.87
N ALA A 39 16.60 11.89 -26.62
CA ALA A 39 16.93 11.16 -25.40
C ALA A 39 16.70 12.03 -24.15
N VAL A 40 17.14 13.29 -24.18
CA VAL A 40 16.92 14.26 -23.08
C VAL A 40 15.43 14.53 -22.87
N LEU A 41 14.64 14.66 -23.94
CA LEU A 41 13.20 14.87 -23.86
C LEU A 41 12.51 13.67 -23.18
N VAL A 42 12.81 12.45 -23.63
CA VAL A 42 12.27 11.22 -23.02
C VAL A 42 12.66 11.13 -21.54
N LEU A 43 13.92 11.41 -21.22
CA LEU A 43 14.41 11.40 -19.84
C LEU A 43 13.68 12.44 -18.98
N ALA A 44 13.45 13.65 -19.50
CA ALA A 44 12.69 14.68 -18.80
C ALA A 44 11.25 14.23 -18.50
N VAL A 45 10.57 13.60 -19.46
CA VAL A 45 9.21 13.06 -19.26
C VAL A 45 9.20 11.97 -18.18
N ILE A 46 10.19 11.07 -18.19
CA ILE A 46 10.33 10.03 -17.17
C ILE A 46 10.53 10.66 -15.78
N ILE A 47 11.40 11.66 -15.65
CA ILE A 47 11.62 12.37 -14.38
C ILE A 47 10.31 12.99 -13.90
N VAL A 48 9.60 13.73 -14.76
CA VAL A 48 8.32 14.36 -14.39
C VAL A 48 7.31 13.31 -13.91
N TYR A 49 7.20 12.19 -14.61
CA TYR A 49 6.33 11.08 -14.21
C TYR A 49 6.66 10.55 -12.81
N TYR A 50 7.95 10.29 -12.52
CA TYR A 50 8.37 9.81 -11.20
C TYR A 50 8.18 10.86 -10.11
N VAL A 51 8.42 12.14 -10.40
CA VAL A 51 8.19 13.24 -9.44
C VAL A 51 6.71 13.35 -9.10
N LEU A 52 5.81 13.29 -10.10
CA LEU A 52 4.37 13.32 -9.87
C LEU A 52 3.91 12.12 -9.06
N LYS A 53 4.37 10.92 -9.41
CA LYS A 53 4.08 9.69 -8.66
C LYS A 53 4.58 9.79 -7.22
N GLY A 54 5.82 10.23 -7.02
CA GLY A 54 6.42 10.43 -5.71
C GLY A 54 5.66 11.45 -4.86
N THR A 55 5.25 12.56 -5.47
CA THR A 55 4.47 13.62 -4.82
C THR A 55 3.10 13.10 -4.37
N ALA A 56 2.40 12.37 -5.23
CA ALA A 56 1.11 11.77 -4.89
C ALA A 56 1.23 10.77 -3.73
N TYR A 57 2.26 9.92 -3.72
CA TYR A 57 2.55 9.03 -2.60
C TYR A 57 2.85 9.80 -1.32
N LEU A 58 3.68 10.85 -1.40
CA LEU A 58 4.04 11.67 -0.26
C LEU A 58 2.81 12.34 0.36
N ILE A 59 1.92 12.91 -0.45
CA ILE A 59 0.65 13.46 0.02
C ILE A 59 -0.21 12.39 0.68
N TYR A 60 -0.34 11.21 0.08
CA TYR A 60 -1.08 10.09 0.66
C TYR A 60 -0.55 9.72 2.05
N TYR A 61 0.77 9.63 2.22
CA TYR A 61 1.38 9.30 3.51
C TYR A 61 1.24 10.42 4.54
N ILE A 62 1.34 11.69 4.13
CA ILE A 62 1.11 12.83 5.02
C ILE A 62 -0.33 12.81 5.52
N LEU A 63 -1.32 12.64 4.64
CA LEU A 63 -2.74 12.55 5.02
C LEU A 63 -3.02 11.35 5.94
N LYS A 64 -2.42 10.19 5.63
CA LYS A 64 -2.54 9.00 6.49
C LYS A 64 -1.92 9.26 7.86
N GLY A 65 -0.77 9.92 7.93
CA GLY A 65 -0.08 10.29 9.16
C GLY A 65 -0.89 11.28 10.00
N THR A 66 -1.41 12.35 9.39
CA THR A 66 -2.25 13.33 10.08
C THR A 66 -3.55 12.70 10.58
N PHE A 67 -4.19 11.83 9.80
CA PHE A 67 -5.38 11.09 10.24
C PHE A 67 -5.10 10.24 11.49
N LEU A 68 -3.98 9.52 11.50
CA LEU A 68 -3.56 8.72 12.66
C LEU A 68 -3.27 9.58 13.90
N LEU A 69 -2.60 10.73 13.73
CA LEU A 69 -2.34 11.66 14.82
C LEU A 69 -3.64 12.25 15.39
N VAL A 70 -4.54 12.71 14.53
CA VAL A 70 -5.84 13.25 14.93
C VAL A 70 -6.64 12.20 15.70
N LYS A 71 -6.69 10.96 15.20
CA LYS A 71 -7.32 9.83 15.90
C LYS A 71 -6.70 9.60 17.29
N GLY A 72 -5.38 9.67 17.40
CA GLY A 72 -4.67 9.55 18.68
C GLY A 72 -5.06 10.64 19.68
N ILE A 73 -5.10 11.90 19.22
CA ILE A 73 -5.51 13.05 20.04
C ILE A 73 -6.95 12.88 20.54
N PHE A 74 -7.89 12.51 19.66
CA PHE A 74 -9.28 12.30 20.06
C PHE A 74 -9.44 11.18 21.09
N VAL A 75 -8.73 10.06 20.94
CA VAL A 75 -8.75 8.98 21.93
C VAL A 75 -8.18 9.44 23.28
N GLY A 76 -7.09 10.22 23.25
CA GLY A 76 -6.50 10.80 24.46
C GLY A 76 -7.46 11.75 25.19
N ILE A 77 -8.06 12.68 24.45
CA ILE A 77 -9.05 13.63 24.97
C ILE A 77 -10.26 12.88 25.53
N TYR A 78 -10.82 11.91 24.79
CA TYR A 78 -11.96 11.11 25.23
C TYR A 78 -11.67 10.41 26.56
N LYS A 79 -10.47 9.86 26.72
CA LYS A 79 -10.06 9.20 27.97
C LYS A 79 -9.97 10.18 29.14
N LEU A 80 -9.44 11.38 28.91
CA LEU A 80 -9.40 12.43 29.94
C LEU A 80 -10.80 12.89 30.35
N PHE A 81 -11.70 13.10 29.37
CA PHE A 81 -13.09 13.44 29.65
C PHE A 81 -13.85 12.32 30.36
N GLU A 82 -13.58 11.05 30.02
CA GLU A 82 -14.16 9.90 30.71
C GLU A 82 -13.78 9.92 32.20
N GLU A 83 -12.51 10.14 32.53
CA GLU A 83 -12.06 10.23 33.92
C GLU A 83 -12.67 11.41 34.66
N LEU A 84 -12.72 12.59 34.02
CA LEU A 84 -13.31 13.79 34.61
C LEU A 84 -14.81 13.61 34.86
N TYR A 85 -15.53 13.00 33.91
CA TYR A 85 -16.97 12.74 34.02
C TYR A 85 -17.28 11.85 35.22
N TYR A 86 -16.53 10.76 35.41
CA TYR A 86 -16.73 9.87 36.57
C TYR A 86 -16.33 10.53 37.89
N ALA A 87 -15.28 11.36 37.90
CA ALA A 87 -14.87 12.10 39.09
C ALA A 87 -15.95 13.11 39.55
N ILE A 88 -16.59 13.81 38.59
CA ILE A 88 -17.64 14.79 38.88
C ILE A 88 -18.98 14.11 39.16
N SER A 89 -19.32 13.03 38.44
CA SER A 89 -20.61 12.34 38.58
C SER A 89 -20.76 11.59 39.92
N GLY A 90 -19.67 11.32 40.64
CA GLY A 90 -19.69 10.55 41.90
C GLY A 90 -20.20 9.11 41.74
N LYS A 91 -20.44 8.63 40.51
CA LYS A 91 -20.88 7.27 40.22
C LYS A 91 -19.65 6.38 40.08
N PRO A 92 -19.66 5.15 40.65
CA PRO A 92 -18.55 4.22 40.48
C PRO A 92 -18.36 3.92 38.98
N LYS A 93 -17.10 3.98 38.51
CA LYS A 93 -16.75 3.58 37.14
C LYS A 93 -17.35 2.19 36.87
N PRO A 94 -18.04 1.96 35.75
CA PRO A 94 -18.38 0.61 35.34
C PRO A 94 -17.05 -0.14 35.19
N ILE A 95 -16.89 -1.21 35.97
CA ILE A 95 -15.74 -2.09 35.88
C ILE A 95 -15.76 -2.63 34.45
N LYS A 96 -14.93 -2.05 33.57
CA LYS A 96 -14.60 -2.65 32.29
C LYS A 96 -13.89 -3.95 32.66
N VAL A 97 -14.65 -5.04 32.67
CA VAL A 97 -14.12 -6.38 32.81
C VAL A 97 -12.96 -6.46 31.82
N PRO A 98 -11.72 -6.70 32.29
CA PRO A 98 -10.59 -6.77 31.40
C PRO A 98 -10.90 -7.84 30.36
N SER A 99 -10.97 -7.44 29.11
CA SER A 99 -11.11 -8.32 27.95
C SER A 99 -9.82 -9.12 27.69
N ASP A 100 -9.14 -9.53 28.77
CA ASP A 100 -7.98 -10.42 28.79
C ASP A 100 -8.37 -11.86 29.20
N LYS A 101 -9.68 -12.15 29.31
CA LYS A 101 -10.21 -13.52 29.32
C LYS A 101 -11.11 -13.76 28.10
N LYS A 102 -10.50 -13.85 26.92
CA LYS A 102 -10.95 -14.76 25.86
C LYS A 102 -9.98 -15.93 25.78
N CYS A 103 -9.76 -16.60 26.91
CA CYS A 103 -9.25 -17.96 26.92
C CYS A 103 -10.46 -18.80 27.29
N CYS A 104 -10.99 -19.52 26.30
CA CYS A 104 -12.06 -20.50 26.46
C CYS A 104 -13.44 -19.91 26.80
N GLU A 105 -14.12 -19.33 25.81
CA GLU A 105 -15.55 -19.59 25.64
C GLU A 105 -15.96 -19.25 24.20
N GLN A 106 -16.56 -20.26 23.59
CA GLN A 106 -17.02 -20.32 22.22
C GLN A 106 -18.32 -19.50 22.13
N PRO A 107 -18.44 -18.49 21.24
CA PRO A 107 -19.73 -17.85 21.03
C PRO A 107 -20.57 -18.75 20.12
N GLU A 108 -21.64 -19.33 20.69
CA GLU A 108 -22.83 -19.69 19.94
C GLU A 108 -23.37 -18.47 19.16
N PRO A 109 -23.99 -18.68 18.00
CA PRO A 109 -24.27 -17.60 17.06
C PRO A 109 -25.48 -16.76 17.50
N PRO A 110 -25.37 -15.42 17.60
CA PRO A 110 -26.55 -14.57 17.64
C PRO A 110 -27.09 -14.39 16.21
N GLN A 111 -28.27 -14.96 15.97
CA GLN A 111 -29.17 -14.52 14.92
C GLN A 111 -29.52 -13.04 15.13
N GLN A 112 -29.31 -12.18 14.14
CA GLN A 112 -30.32 -11.22 13.66
C GLN A 112 -29.81 -10.30 12.54
N SER A 113 -30.67 -10.19 11.52
CA SER A 113 -30.85 -9.06 10.60
C SER A 113 -29.69 -8.70 9.66
N TYR A 114 -29.66 -9.38 8.52
CA TYR A 114 -28.93 -8.97 7.33
C TYR A 114 -29.52 -7.64 6.81
N GLU A 115 -28.79 -6.54 6.97
CA GLU A 115 -28.88 -5.44 6.02
C GLU A 115 -27.80 -5.73 4.98
N GLU A 116 -28.24 -6.07 3.78
CA GLU A 116 -27.41 -6.44 2.64
C GLU A 116 -26.58 -5.23 2.20
N ARG A 117 -25.37 -5.09 2.77
CA ARG A 117 -24.32 -4.25 2.21
C ARG A 117 -23.40 -5.13 1.39
N GLU A 118 -23.30 -4.77 0.11
CA GLU A 118 -22.42 -5.37 -0.90
C GLU A 118 -21.08 -5.80 -0.29
N ILE A 119 -20.89 -7.11 -0.23
CA ILE A 119 -19.63 -7.72 0.13
C ILE A 119 -18.67 -7.41 -1.01
N ILE A 120 -17.79 -6.44 -0.79
CA ILE A 120 -16.54 -6.33 -1.54
C ILE A 120 -15.83 -7.67 -1.33
N ALA A 121 -15.78 -8.48 -2.38
CA ALA A 121 -15.11 -9.77 -2.39
C ALA A 121 -13.68 -9.58 -1.83
N PRO A 122 -13.28 -10.28 -0.76
CA PRO A 122 -11.90 -10.25 -0.31
C PRO A 122 -11.03 -10.75 -1.45
N SER A 123 -10.09 -9.91 -1.90
CA SER A 123 -9.17 -10.25 -2.97
C SER A 123 -8.49 -11.57 -2.60
N ARG A 124 -8.63 -12.55 -3.50
CA ARG A 124 -7.94 -13.84 -3.44
C ARG A 124 -6.45 -13.58 -3.27
N LYS A 125 -5.94 -13.65 -2.05
CA LYS A 125 -4.52 -13.96 -1.85
C LYS A 125 -4.38 -15.43 -2.25
N GLU A 126 -3.68 -15.66 -3.34
CA GLU A 126 -3.38 -16.98 -3.89
C GLU A 126 -2.87 -17.89 -2.77
N ILE A 127 -3.67 -18.88 -2.42
CA ILE A 127 -3.29 -19.92 -1.47
C ILE A 127 -2.48 -20.94 -2.28
N GLN A 128 -1.19 -21.06 -1.98
CA GLN A 128 -0.33 -22.04 -2.64
C GLN A 128 -0.63 -23.43 -2.10
N ILE A 129 -0.71 -24.40 -3.02
CA ILE A 129 -0.89 -25.81 -2.69
C ILE A 129 0.48 -26.38 -2.35
N VAL A 130 0.62 -26.95 -1.15
CA VAL A 130 1.86 -27.59 -0.67
C VAL A 130 1.56 -29.01 -0.22
N LEU A 131 2.55 -29.89 -0.33
CA LEU A 131 2.47 -31.22 0.26
C LEU A 131 2.40 -31.11 1.80
N PRO A 132 1.70 -32.04 2.48
CA PRO A 132 1.59 -32.06 3.94
C PRO A 132 2.94 -32.21 4.67
N ASP A 133 3.98 -32.68 3.98
CA ASP A 133 5.34 -32.87 4.51
C ASP A 133 6.29 -31.69 4.23
N ALA A 134 5.77 -30.55 3.76
CA ALA A 134 6.59 -29.36 3.58
C ALA A 134 7.16 -28.89 4.93
N VAL A 135 8.49 -28.80 5.04
CA VAL A 135 9.19 -28.40 6.28
C VAL A 135 9.45 -26.90 6.32
N TYR A 136 9.41 -26.21 5.18
CA TYR A 136 9.79 -24.80 5.05
C TYR A 136 8.77 -23.97 4.27
N CYS A 137 8.70 -22.68 4.62
CA CYS A 137 7.91 -21.68 3.92
C CYS A 137 8.54 -21.28 2.58
N SER A 138 7.80 -21.38 1.48
CA SER A 138 8.30 -21.02 0.14
C SER A 138 8.65 -19.54 -0.02
N GLU A 139 8.06 -18.66 0.80
CA GLU A 139 8.20 -17.21 0.65
C GLU A 139 9.29 -16.62 1.54
N CYS A 140 9.46 -17.13 2.77
CA CYS A 140 10.44 -16.59 3.71
C CYS A 140 11.52 -17.60 4.14
N GLY A 141 11.47 -18.85 3.66
CA GLY A 141 12.47 -19.89 3.96
C GLY A 141 12.48 -20.35 5.43
N SER A 142 11.59 -19.82 6.28
CA SER A 142 11.49 -20.22 7.68
C SER A 142 10.93 -21.63 7.81
N GLN A 143 11.43 -22.39 8.78
CA GLN A 143 10.91 -23.72 9.12
C GLN A 143 9.50 -23.59 9.70
N TYR A 144 8.60 -24.47 9.28
CA TYR A 144 7.26 -24.53 9.86
C TYR A 144 7.33 -24.93 11.33
N THR A 145 6.57 -24.21 12.15
CA THR A 145 6.41 -24.56 13.55
C THR A 145 5.53 -25.80 13.67
N GLU A 146 5.70 -26.57 14.76
CA GLU A 146 4.89 -27.77 15.01
C GLU A 146 3.39 -27.47 14.96
N ARG A 147 2.96 -26.33 15.49
CA ARG A 147 1.57 -25.86 15.44
C ARG A 147 1.08 -25.63 14.00
N MET A 148 1.94 -25.12 13.12
CA MET A 148 1.57 -24.91 11.72
C MET A 148 1.39 -26.24 10.97
N LEU A 149 2.28 -27.21 11.23
CA LEU A 149 2.19 -28.55 10.65
C LEU A 149 0.95 -29.30 11.14
N GLU A 150 0.63 -29.19 12.42
CA GLU A 150 -0.56 -29.78 13.01
C GLU A 150 -1.84 -29.19 12.42
N GLN A 151 -1.91 -27.86 12.27
CA GLN A 151 -3.02 -27.19 11.60
C GLN A 151 -3.13 -27.56 10.11
N LEU A 152 -2.00 -27.73 9.43
CA LEU A 152 -1.97 -28.18 8.04
C LEU A 152 -2.49 -29.61 7.91
N LYS A 153 -2.21 -30.50 8.87
CA LYS A 153 -2.73 -31.88 8.92
C LYS A 153 -4.21 -31.94 9.27
N GLN A 154 -4.67 -31.16 10.25
CA GLN A 154 -6.05 -31.19 10.74
C GLN A 154 -7.02 -30.47 9.81
N ASN A 155 -6.71 -29.23 9.42
CA ASN A 155 -7.62 -28.35 8.70
C ASN A 155 -7.28 -28.25 7.21
N GLY A 156 -6.15 -28.81 6.77
CA GLY A 156 -5.69 -28.70 5.41
C GLY A 156 -5.25 -27.29 5.00
N ILE A 157 -5.27 -26.30 5.92
CA ILE A 157 -4.86 -24.92 5.66
C ILE A 157 -4.06 -24.42 6.86
N THR A 158 -2.92 -23.78 6.59
CA THR A 158 -2.11 -23.12 7.60
C THR A 158 -1.59 -21.78 7.08
N TYR A 159 -1.21 -20.88 7.99
CA TYR A 159 -0.61 -19.59 7.63
C TYR A 159 0.77 -19.49 8.24
N CYS A 160 1.74 -18.99 7.49
CA CYS A 160 3.07 -18.74 8.01
C CYS A 160 3.03 -17.63 9.07
N VAL A 161 3.49 -17.93 10.27
CA VAL A 161 3.56 -16.97 11.38
C VAL A 161 4.55 -15.82 11.11
N PHE A 162 5.53 -16.03 10.22
CA PHE A 162 6.56 -15.03 9.92
C PHE A 162 6.18 -14.10 8.75
N CYS A 163 5.54 -14.62 7.69
CA CYS A 163 5.20 -13.82 6.50
C CYS A 163 3.69 -13.67 6.23
N GLY A 164 2.82 -14.37 6.98
CA GLY A 164 1.36 -14.27 6.86
C GLY A 164 0.77 -14.91 5.60
N LYS A 165 1.56 -15.68 4.85
CA LYS A 165 1.10 -16.36 3.62
C LYS A 165 0.35 -17.65 3.95
N GLY A 166 -0.74 -17.89 3.23
CA GLY A 166 -1.61 -19.04 3.41
C GLY A 166 -1.22 -20.21 2.51
N TYR A 167 -1.25 -21.41 3.09
CA TYR A 167 -0.85 -22.66 2.46
C TYR A 167 -1.98 -23.67 2.61
N LYS A 168 -2.28 -24.42 1.55
CA LYS A 168 -3.29 -25.49 1.57
C LYS A 168 -2.65 -26.83 1.26
N SER A 169 -2.88 -27.82 2.12
CA SER A 169 -2.50 -29.21 1.88
C SER A 169 -3.47 -29.85 0.90
N THR A 170 -2.93 -30.46 -0.15
CA THR A 170 -3.66 -31.48 -0.90
C THR A 170 -3.52 -32.76 -0.10
N LYS A 171 -4.63 -33.28 0.44
CA LYS A 171 -4.63 -34.65 0.97
C LYS A 171 -4.20 -35.55 -0.18
N ALA A 172 -3.02 -36.17 -0.07
CA ALA A 172 -2.68 -37.31 -0.89
C ALA A 172 -3.68 -38.40 -0.49
N GLU A 173 -4.68 -38.65 -1.34
CA GLU A 173 -5.48 -39.86 -1.26
C GLU A 173 -4.50 -41.03 -1.40
N ALA A 174 -4.30 -41.76 -0.31
CA ALA A 174 -3.51 -42.98 -0.30
C ALA A 174 -4.19 -44.00 -1.21
N TYR A 175 -3.49 -44.42 -2.27
CA TYR A 175 -3.76 -45.66 -2.99
C TYR A 175 -3.29 -46.85 -2.15
#